data_AF-A0A7J3F0W3-F1
#
_entry.id   AF-A0A7J3F0W3-F1
#
_cell.length_a   1.000
_cell.length_b   1.000
_cell.length_c   1.000
_cell.angle_alpha   90.00
_cell.angle_beta   90.00
_cell.angle_gamma   90.00
#
_symmetry.space_group_name_H-M   'P 1'
#
loop_
_entity.id
_entity.type
_entity.pdbx_description
1 polymer ?
#
loop_
_entity_poly.entity_id
_entity_poly.type
_entity_poly.pdbx_seq_one_letter_code
_entity_poly.pdbx_strand_id
1 'polypeptide(L)'
;MRLSQLFYYIQVMVITLLLSSHVGAALNDKMVKTPSRSGITLFTDDFSGYENGSSGSPPWYVYWGNAKVTDGAYLLYSVEAKSYDETYSALSALHAEWRNYRVSLRVKTEKQLRSSMPNPWEVAWILFRFQNIYNFYYFILKTNGVELGKRENGDFFGPSSQIFLYTHGSPTLQFGEWYNFRIEVLNMNNNAVKIRVWINGKIVVDYLDTETTLLYGGIALYVEDSVSAFDDVIVEKI
;
A
#
# COMPACT_ATOMS: atom_id res chain seq x y z
N MET A 1 10.14 35.60 -43.29
CA MET A 1 9.62 36.16 -44.56
C MET A 1 9.94 35.17 -45.68
N ARG A 2 8.91 34.47 -46.20
CA ARG A 2 8.79 33.75 -47.51
C ARG A 2 9.92 32.75 -47.89
N LEU A 3 9.71 31.55 -48.44
CA LEU A 3 8.59 30.91 -49.14
C LEU A 3 8.99 29.45 -49.43
N SER A 4 8.01 28.54 -49.43
CA SER A 4 7.83 27.42 -50.39
C SER A 4 8.83 26.24 -50.35
N GLN A 5 8.46 24.97 -50.60
CA GLN A 5 7.41 24.43 -51.42
C GLN A 5 7.18 22.94 -51.05
N LEU A 6 5.92 22.50 -51.08
CA LEU A 6 5.46 21.10 -51.09
C LEU A 6 6.07 20.32 -52.26
N PHE A 7 6.33 19.01 -52.13
CA PHE A 7 5.90 18.00 -53.11
C PHE A 7 5.88 16.58 -52.50
N TYR A 8 4.74 15.91 -52.66
CA TYR A 8 4.42 14.51 -52.39
C TYR A 8 5.01 13.59 -53.46
N TYR A 9 5.43 12.37 -53.14
CA TYR A 9 5.26 11.20 -54.00
C TYR A 9 5.26 9.89 -53.19
N ILE A 10 4.16 9.14 -53.30
CA ILE A 10 4.03 7.73 -52.92
C ILE A 10 4.02 6.95 -54.23
N GLN A 11 4.83 5.90 -54.36
CA GLN A 11 4.53 4.81 -55.28
C GLN A 11 5.04 3.47 -54.75
N VAL A 12 4.28 2.43 -55.11
CA VAL A 12 4.13 1.12 -54.49
C VAL A 12 4.58 0.02 -55.48
N MET A 13 5.13 -1.07 -54.92
CA MET A 13 5.22 -2.46 -55.43
C MET A 13 6.19 -2.81 -56.60
N VAL A 14 6.93 -3.94 -56.43
CA VAL A 14 6.67 -5.29 -56.99
C VAL A 14 7.83 -6.23 -56.55
N ILE A 15 7.60 -7.14 -55.59
CA ILE A 15 7.56 -8.63 -55.68
C ILE A 15 8.67 -9.32 -56.52
N THR A 16 9.49 -10.16 -55.87
CA THR A 16 9.83 -11.51 -56.37
C THR A 16 10.05 -12.47 -55.20
N LEU A 17 9.33 -13.60 -55.24
CA LEU A 17 9.40 -14.75 -54.33
C LEU A 17 10.73 -15.52 -54.47
N LEU A 18 11.20 -16.09 -53.36
CA LEU A 18 11.74 -17.45 -53.34
C LEU A 18 11.43 -18.09 -51.98
N LEU A 19 10.51 -19.05 -52.00
CA LEU A 19 10.24 -19.97 -50.91
C LEU A 19 11.32 -21.07 -50.92
N SER A 20 11.99 -21.24 -49.79
CA SER A 20 12.45 -22.56 -49.37
C SER A 20 12.12 -22.71 -47.89
N SER A 21 11.11 -23.53 -47.64
CA SER A 21 10.73 -24.08 -46.35
C SER A 21 11.93 -24.70 -45.65
N HIS A 22 12.18 -24.37 -44.37
CA HIS A 22 12.45 -25.33 -43.31
C HIS A 22 12.01 -24.73 -41.97
N VAL A 23 11.21 -25.53 -41.27
CA VAL A 23 10.57 -25.26 -39.98
C VAL A 23 11.60 -25.39 -38.86
N GLY A 24 11.57 -24.48 -37.90
CA GLY A 24 12.36 -24.57 -36.67
C GLY A 24 12.35 -23.28 -35.88
N ALA A 25 11.33 -23.12 -35.05
CA ALA A 25 11.04 -21.92 -34.27
C ALA A 25 12.12 -21.61 -33.22
N ALA A 26 12.53 -20.34 -33.18
CA ALA A 26 12.91 -19.67 -31.94
C ALA A 26 12.47 -18.20 -32.09
N LEU A 27 11.33 -17.88 -31.49
CA LEU A 27 10.84 -16.51 -31.39
C LEU A 27 11.90 -15.72 -30.61
N ASN A 28 12.47 -14.71 -31.26
CA ASN A 28 13.17 -13.61 -30.60
C ASN A 28 12.17 -12.97 -29.64
N ASP A 29 12.28 -13.33 -28.36
CA ASP A 29 11.63 -12.63 -27.28
C ASP A 29 12.29 -11.26 -27.19
N LYS A 30 11.72 -10.29 -27.92
CA LYS A 30 12.00 -8.88 -27.69
C LYS A 30 11.62 -8.64 -26.24
N MET A 31 12.61 -8.67 -25.35
CA MET A 31 12.50 -8.13 -24.00
C MET A 31 11.87 -6.74 -24.12
N VAL A 32 10.57 -6.67 -23.84
CA VAL A 32 9.93 -5.44 -23.47
C VAL A 32 10.64 -5.04 -22.18
N LYS A 33 11.60 -4.11 -22.31
CA LYS A 33 12.11 -3.38 -21.15
C LYS A 33 10.90 -2.67 -20.54
N THR A 34 10.29 -3.31 -19.55
CA THR A 34 9.47 -2.62 -18.56
C THR A 34 10.31 -1.44 -18.07
N PRO A 35 9.82 -0.19 -18.10
CA PRO A 35 10.62 0.96 -17.73
C PRO A 35 11.17 0.74 -16.32
N SER A 36 12.49 0.79 -16.18
CA SER A 36 13.17 0.69 -14.89
C SER A 36 12.66 1.81 -14.00
N ARG A 37 12.04 1.44 -12.88
CA ARG A 37 11.39 2.34 -11.93
C ARG A 37 12.44 3.27 -11.31
N SER A 38 12.43 4.54 -11.74
CA SER A 38 13.34 5.62 -11.33
C SER A 38 12.94 6.23 -9.96
N GLY A 39 12.79 5.40 -8.92
CA GLY A 39 12.51 5.86 -7.56
C GLY A 39 13.77 5.83 -6.69
N ILE A 40 14.00 6.86 -5.88
CA ILE A 40 15.00 6.78 -4.80
C ILE A 40 14.37 5.95 -3.68
N THR A 41 14.92 4.77 -3.37
CA THR A 41 14.49 3.97 -2.22
C THR A 41 14.78 4.72 -0.92
N LEU A 42 13.74 4.95 -0.13
CA LEU A 42 13.80 5.60 1.18
C LEU A 42 13.92 4.56 2.30
N PHE A 43 13.28 3.40 2.13
CA PHE A 43 13.29 2.31 3.09
C PHE A 43 12.93 0.98 2.41
N THR A 44 13.48 -0.12 2.91
CA THR A 44 13.04 -1.47 2.53
C THR A 44 13.19 -2.40 3.73
N ASP A 45 12.26 -3.35 3.87
CA ASP A 45 12.33 -4.44 4.83
C ASP A 45 11.50 -5.63 4.34
N ASP A 46 12.15 -6.76 4.11
CA ASP A 46 11.54 -8.05 3.75
C ASP A 46 11.49 -9.01 4.94
N PHE A 47 11.84 -8.53 6.13
CA PHE A 47 11.88 -9.24 7.40
C PHE A 47 12.71 -10.55 7.44
N SER A 48 13.44 -10.87 6.38
CA SER A 48 14.23 -12.11 6.28
C SER A 48 15.50 -12.07 7.14
N GLY A 49 15.96 -10.86 7.49
CA GLY A 49 17.16 -10.63 8.29
C GLY A 49 16.97 -10.76 9.81
N TYR A 50 15.74 -10.96 10.29
CA TYR A 50 15.46 -11.04 11.72
C TYR A 50 15.37 -12.48 12.23
N GLU A 51 15.73 -12.68 13.49
CA GLU A 51 15.50 -13.96 14.16
C GLU A 51 13.99 -14.24 14.31
N ASN A 52 13.61 -15.50 14.13
CA ASN A 52 12.24 -15.96 14.35
C ASN A 52 11.80 -15.66 15.80
N GLY A 53 10.66 -15.00 15.97
CA GLY A 53 10.13 -14.54 17.25
C GLY A 53 10.55 -13.13 17.67
N SER A 54 11.51 -12.50 16.98
CA SER A 54 11.91 -11.12 17.29
C SER A 54 10.84 -10.10 16.86
N SER A 55 10.80 -8.93 17.50
CA SER A 55 9.78 -7.91 17.23
C SER A 55 10.05 -7.03 16.00
N GLY A 56 11.00 -7.40 15.11
CA GLY A 56 11.40 -6.59 13.97
C GLY A 56 12.09 -5.26 14.35
N SER A 57 12.43 -5.09 15.63
CA SER A 57 13.04 -3.87 16.14
C SER A 57 14.55 -4.05 16.33
N PRO A 58 15.39 -3.05 15.94
CA PRO A 58 15.10 -1.90 15.07
C PRO A 58 15.00 -2.29 13.57
N PRO A 59 14.41 -1.45 12.69
CA PRO A 59 14.04 -0.04 12.89
C PRO A 59 12.58 0.19 13.27
N TRP A 60 11.77 -0.87 13.34
CA TRP A 60 10.37 -0.76 13.74
C TRP A 60 10.23 -0.45 15.23
N TYR A 61 9.43 0.57 15.55
CA TYR A 61 9.08 0.92 16.93
C TYR A 61 7.72 0.33 17.28
N VAL A 62 7.70 -0.71 18.12
CA VAL A 62 6.46 -1.32 18.63
C VAL A 62 5.91 -0.45 19.74
N TYR A 63 4.79 0.22 19.47
CA TYR A 63 4.13 1.11 20.42
C TYR A 63 3.36 0.31 21.50
N TRP A 64 2.60 -0.70 21.08
CA TRP A 64 1.87 -1.62 21.95
C TRP A 64 1.42 -2.86 21.18
N GLY A 65 0.82 -3.81 21.91
CA GLY A 65 0.35 -5.09 21.38
C GLY A 65 1.50 -6.04 21.11
N ASN A 66 1.27 -7.02 20.24
CA ASN A 66 2.26 -8.05 19.96
C ASN A 66 2.78 -7.94 18.53
N ALA A 67 4.09 -8.10 18.41
CA ALA A 67 4.82 -8.10 17.16
C ALA A 67 5.85 -9.22 17.17
N LYS A 68 5.91 -10.00 16.10
CA LYS A 68 6.98 -10.98 15.91
C LYS A 68 7.25 -11.27 14.44
N VAL A 69 8.49 -11.55 14.08
CA VAL A 69 8.86 -12.11 12.79
C VAL A 69 8.67 -13.63 12.84
N THR A 70 8.00 -14.20 11.85
CA THR A 70 7.81 -15.65 11.69
C THR A 70 7.86 -16.02 10.22
N ASP A 71 8.63 -17.05 9.89
CA ASP A 71 8.79 -17.55 8.51
C ASP A 71 9.12 -16.44 7.49
N GLY A 72 9.93 -15.45 7.90
CA GLY A 72 10.32 -14.30 7.08
C GLY A 72 9.25 -13.22 6.92
N ALA A 73 8.10 -13.31 7.60
CA ALA A 73 7.07 -12.27 7.58
C ALA A 73 6.89 -11.64 8.96
N TYR A 74 6.44 -10.38 8.99
CA TYR A 74 6.18 -9.65 10.23
C TYR A 74 4.72 -9.77 10.66
N LEU A 75 4.48 -10.43 11.79
CA LEU A 75 3.17 -10.68 12.34
C LEU A 75 2.84 -9.64 13.42
N LEU A 76 1.71 -8.94 13.27
CA LEU A 76 1.08 -8.17 14.33
C LEU A 76 -0.21 -8.84 14.76
N TYR A 77 -0.46 -8.85 16.07
CA TYR A 77 -1.69 -9.38 16.62
C TYR A 77 -2.04 -8.77 17.97
N SER A 78 -3.33 -8.66 18.22
CA SER A 78 -3.89 -8.34 19.53
C SER A 78 -4.22 -9.61 20.32
N VAL A 79 -4.71 -9.45 21.54
CA VAL A 79 -5.38 -10.54 22.27
C VAL A 79 -6.84 -10.64 21.80
N GLU A 80 -7.50 -11.75 22.15
CA GLU A 80 -8.92 -11.94 21.84
C GLU A 80 -9.82 -10.98 22.63
N ALA A 81 -10.67 -10.24 21.92
CA ALA A 81 -11.82 -9.53 22.48
C ALA A 81 -13.00 -10.48 22.67
N LYS A 82 -13.54 -10.56 23.90
CA LYS A 82 -14.60 -11.50 24.30
C LYS A 82 -16.01 -10.90 24.26
N SER A 83 -16.13 -9.59 24.24
CA SER A 83 -17.40 -8.86 24.13
C SER A 83 -17.42 -7.96 22.89
N TYR A 84 -18.43 -7.12 22.73
CA TYR A 84 -18.52 -6.15 21.62
C TYR A 84 -17.90 -4.78 21.97
N ASP A 85 -17.87 -4.43 23.26
CA ASP A 85 -17.35 -3.17 23.80
C ASP A 85 -15.86 -3.22 24.17
N GLU A 86 -15.24 -4.39 24.04
CA GLU A 86 -13.81 -4.61 24.25
C GLU A 86 -13.08 -4.57 22.91
N THR A 87 -11.97 -3.83 22.82
CA THR A 87 -11.16 -3.75 21.60
C THR A 87 -9.68 -3.78 21.97
N TYR A 88 -8.92 -4.65 21.31
CA TYR A 88 -7.47 -4.71 21.44
C TYR A 88 -6.78 -4.48 20.11
N SER A 89 -5.56 -3.96 20.17
CA SER A 89 -4.79 -3.66 18.97
C SER A 89 -3.29 -3.87 19.16
N ALA A 90 -2.57 -3.82 18.05
CA ALA A 90 -1.12 -3.72 18.04
C ALA A 90 -0.68 -2.67 17.01
N LEU A 91 0.33 -1.88 17.36
CA LEU A 91 0.87 -0.83 16.51
C LEU A 91 2.39 -0.94 16.46
N SER A 92 2.94 -0.96 15.25
CA SER A 92 4.37 -0.86 15.00
C SER A 92 4.66 0.15 13.91
N ALA A 93 5.55 1.11 14.18
CA ALA A 93 5.75 2.27 13.32
C ALA A 93 7.20 2.43 12.87
N LEU A 94 7.35 3.01 11.68
CA LEU A 94 8.58 3.54 11.16
C LEU A 94 8.45 5.06 11.06
N HIS A 95 9.20 5.78 11.89
CA HIS A 95 9.17 7.24 11.91
C HIS A 95 10.05 7.84 10.80
N ALA A 96 9.47 8.77 10.05
CA ALA A 96 10.18 9.54 9.04
C ALA A 96 9.43 10.84 8.71
N GLU A 97 10.11 11.79 8.08
CA GLU A 97 9.50 13.03 7.57
C GLU A 97 9.31 13.01 6.05
N TRP A 98 8.97 11.85 5.50
CA TRP A 98 8.76 11.70 4.06
C TRP A 98 7.54 12.49 3.61
N ARG A 99 7.70 13.15 2.45
CA ARG A 99 6.65 13.95 1.82
C ARG A 99 6.02 13.15 0.68
N ASN A 100 6.53 13.30 -0.53
CA ASN A 100 6.02 12.55 -1.67
C ASN A 100 6.68 11.18 -1.70
N TYR A 101 5.88 10.14 -1.48
CA TYR A 101 6.37 8.78 -1.52
C TYR A 101 5.29 7.80 -1.94
N ARG A 102 5.78 6.61 -2.30
CA ARG A 102 5.00 5.40 -2.49
C ARG A 102 5.43 4.38 -1.45
N VAL A 103 4.48 3.74 -0.79
CA VAL A 103 4.72 2.50 -0.05
C VAL A 103 4.16 1.33 -0.85
N SER A 104 4.92 0.25 -0.98
CA SER A 104 4.46 -1.04 -1.50
C SER A 104 4.75 -2.10 -0.45
N LEU A 105 3.83 -3.03 -0.24
CA LEU A 105 3.99 -4.11 0.73
C LEU A 105 3.01 -5.25 0.45
N ARG A 106 3.35 -6.44 0.93
CA ARG A 106 2.42 -7.56 1.03
C ARG A 106 1.71 -7.52 2.38
N VAL A 107 0.39 -7.76 2.34
CA VAL A 107 -0.48 -7.75 3.52
C VAL A 107 -1.36 -8.99 3.49
N LYS A 108 -1.45 -9.69 4.61
CA LYS A 108 -2.34 -10.84 4.80
C LYS A 108 -3.02 -10.73 6.16
N THR A 109 -4.34 -10.68 6.18
CA THR A 109 -5.09 -10.88 7.42
C THR A 109 -5.42 -12.35 7.55
N GLU A 110 -4.90 -12.99 8.59
CA GLU A 110 -5.08 -14.43 8.84
C GLU A 110 -6.48 -14.71 9.37
N LYS A 111 -6.94 -13.91 10.34
CA LYS A 111 -8.27 -14.03 10.93
C LYS A 111 -8.60 -12.82 11.81
N GLN A 112 -9.89 -12.65 12.05
CA GLN A 112 -10.43 -11.88 13.16
C GLN A 112 -10.32 -12.68 14.47
N LEU A 113 -10.07 -11.99 15.57
CA LEU A 113 -9.91 -12.55 16.90
C LEU A 113 -11.13 -12.38 17.78
N ARG A 114 -12.00 -11.41 17.50
CA ARG A 114 -13.24 -11.22 18.29
C ARG A 114 -14.09 -12.49 18.22
N SER A 115 -14.47 -13.03 19.38
CA SER A 115 -15.32 -14.24 19.45
C SER A 115 -16.82 -13.95 19.35
N SER A 116 -17.23 -12.72 19.64
CA SER A 116 -18.57 -12.22 19.27
C SER A 116 -18.62 -11.89 17.77
N MET A 117 -19.62 -11.13 17.30
CA MET A 117 -19.76 -10.76 15.88
C MET A 117 -18.62 -9.81 15.47
N PRO A 118 -17.60 -10.25 14.69
CA PRO A 118 -16.44 -9.42 14.37
C PRO A 118 -16.83 -8.24 13.49
N ASN A 119 -16.19 -7.10 13.72
CA ASN A 119 -16.43 -5.93 12.90
C ASN A 119 -15.64 -6.03 11.58
N PRO A 120 -16.19 -5.60 10.43
CA PRO A 120 -15.50 -5.72 9.15
C PRO A 120 -14.11 -5.06 9.07
N TRP A 121 -13.82 -4.10 9.96
CA TRP A 121 -12.55 -3.38 10.04
C TRP A 121 -11.50 -4.03 10.95
N GLU A 122 -11.83 -5.14 11.61
CA GLU A 122 -10.89 -5.91 12.43
C GLU A 122 -9.96 -6.74 11.53
N VAL A 123 -9.04 -6.03 10.86
CA VAL A 123 -8.16 -6.54 9.81
C VAL A 123 -6.79 -5.87 9.91
N ALA A 124 -5.94 -6.04 8.91
CA ALA A 124 -4.70 -5.27 8.75
C ALA A 124 -4.97 -3.83 8.30
N TRP A 125 -4.30 -2.87 8.94
CA TRP A 125 -4.34 -1.44 8.61
C TRP A 125 -2.95 -0.94 8.26
N ILE A 126 -2.88 -0.18 7.16
CA ILE A 126 -1.66 0.53 6.78
C ILE A 126 -1.86 2.00 7.09
N LEU A 127 -1.13 2.49 8.09
CA LEU A 127 -1.08 3.90 8.41
C LEU A 127 0.03 4.56 7.61
N PHE A 128 -0.24 5.72 7.02
CA PHE A 128 0.74 6.48 6.24
C PHE A 128 0.57 7.98 6.52
N ARG A 129 1.62 8.75 6.21
CA ARG A 129 1.86 10.07 6.82
C ARG A 129 1.76 9.98 8.34
N PHE A 130 2.25 8.87 8.91
CA PHE A 130 2.20 8.64 10.34
C PHE A 130 3.17 9.59 11.04
N GLN A 131 2.61 10.51 11.82
CA GLN A 131 3.36 11.45 12.65
C GLN A 131 3.34 11.00 14.11
N ASN A 132 2.17 10.55 14.56
CA ASN A 132 1.90 10.00 15.88
C ASN A 132 0.51 9.34 15.87
N ILE A 133 0.10 8.78 17.01
CA ILE A 133 -1.17 8.06 17.18
C ILE A 133 -2.45 8.91 17.04
N TYR A 134 -2.30 10.22 16.82
CA TYR A 134 -3.41 11.16 16.62
C TYR A 134 -3.41 11.78 15.21
N ASN A 135 -2.37 11.55 14.40
CA ASN A 135 -2.16 12.22 13.12
C ASN A 135 -1.58 11.25 12.07
N PHE A 136 -2.46 10.71 11.23
CA PHE A 136 -2.14 9.79 10.14
C PHE A 136 -3.31 9.62 9.16
N TYR A 137 -3.01 9.19 7.94
CA TYR A 137 -3.98 8.50 7.07
C TYR A 137 -3.95 7.00 7.33
N TYR A 138 -5.02 6.30 6.96
CA TYR A 138 -5.08 4.85 6.98
C TYR A 138 -5.79 4.27 5.76
N PHE A 139 -5.38 3.07 5.37
CA PHE A 139 -6.08 2.25 4.38
C PHE A 139 -6.29 0.83 4.90
N ILE A 140 -7.49 0.28 4.64
CA ILE A 140 -7.87 -1.09 5.00
C ILE A 140 -8.63 -1.79 3.86
N LEU A 141 -8.38 -3.10 3.74
CA LEU A 141 -9.21 -4.04 2.98
C LEU A 141 -10.04 -4.85 3.97
N LYS A 142 -11.33 -4.52 4.06
CA LYS A 142 -12.31 -5.12 4.97
C LYS A 142 -12.97 -6.34 4.35
N THR A 143 -13.66 -7.11 5.17
CA THR A 143 -14.53 -8.21 4.72
C THR A 143 -15.70 -7.74 3.85
N ASN A 144 -16.03 -6.44 3.88
CA ASN A 144 -17.12 -5.83 3.13
C ASN A 144 -16.69 -4.69 2.18
N GLY A 145 -15.40 -4.54 1.89
CA GLY A 145 -14.94 -3.54 0.93
C GLY A 145 -13.59 -2.91 1.29
N VAL A 146 -13.30 -1.75 0.70
CA VAL A 146 -12.14 -0.92 1.03
C VAL A 146 -12.56 0.32 1.80
N GLU A 147 -11.64 0.86 2.60
CA GLU A 147 -11.81 2.14 3.26
C GLU A 147 -10.48 2.89 3.32
N LEU A 148 -10.55 4.18 2.99
CA LEU A 148 -9.51 5.17 3.22
C LEU A 148 -10.09 6.19 4.21
N GLY A 149 -9.30 6.53 5.22
CA GLY A 149 -9.61 7.63 6.10
C GLY A 149 -8.39 8.25 6.73
N LYS A 150 -8.64 9.12 7.71
CA LYS A 150 -7.59 9.76 8.49
C LYS A 150 -8.00 9.93 9.94
N ARG A 151 -6.99 10.15 10.78
CA ARG A 151 -7.12 10.78 12.07
C ARG A 151 -6.23 12.00 12.06
N GLU A 152 -6.79 13.15 12.40
CA GLU A 152 -6.11 14.43 12.31
C GLU A 152 -6.67 15.36 13.39
N ASN A 153 -5.79 16.18 13.99
CA ASN A 153 -6.12 17.10 15.08
C ASN A 153 -6.74 16.42 16.32
N GLY A 154 -6.46 15.14 16.56
CA GLY A 154 -6.88 14.48 17.79
C GLY A 154 -6.10 15.01 19.00
N ASP A 155 -6.78 15.18 20.14
CA ASP A 155 -6.14 15.38 21.45
C ASP A 155 -6.42 14.18 22.38
N PHE A 156 -5.80 14.19 23.56
CA PHE A 156 -5.91 13.11 24.55
C PHE A 156 -7.30 13.03 25.22
N PHE A 157 -8.14 14.07 25.11
CA PHE A 157 -9.36 14.23 25.92
C PHE A 157 -10.67 14.40 25.12
N GLY A 158 -10.63 14.51 23.79
CA GLY A 158 -11.78 14.72 22.91
C GLY A 158 -12.10 13.51 22.03
N PRO A 159 -13.36 13.40 21.54
CA PRO A 159 -13.81 12.24 20.79
C PRO A 159 -12.98 12.05 19.51
N SER A 160 -12.42 10.85 19.39
CA SER A 160 -11.96 10.18 18.17
C SER A 160 -12.37 10.86 16.85
N SER A 161 -11.51 11.70 16.28
CA SER A 161 -11.71 12.32 14.96
C SER A 161 -11.29 11.39 13.82
N GLN A 162 -11.74 10.13 13.85
CA GLN A 162 -11.62 9.28 12.66
C GLN A 162 -12.54 9.86 11.59
N ILE A 163 -11.97 10.23 10.45
CA ILE A 163 -12.68 10.80 9.31
C ILE A 163 -12.60 9.79 8.18
N PHE A 164 -13.76 9.31 7.74
CA PHE A 164 -13.86 8.46 6.54
C PHE A 164 -13.79 9.34 5.30
N LEU A 165 -12.82 9.06 4.42
CA LEU A 165 -12.61 9.83 3.19
C LEU A 165 -13.22 9.11 1.99
N TYR A 166 -13.10 7.78 1.94
CA TYR A 166 -13.59 6.98 0.84
C TYR A 166 -13.92 5.55 1.30
N THR A 167 -15.07 5.02 0.86
CA THR A 167 -15.44 3.61 1.03
C THR A 167 -16.00 3.05 -0.27
N HIS A 168 -15.77 1.77 -0.53
CA HIS A 168 -16.35 1.07 -1.66
C HIS A 168 -16.51 -0.41 -1.34
N GLY A 169 -17.60 -1.06 -1.76
CA GLY A 169 -17.93 -2.44 -1.37
C GLY A 169 -17.09 -3.54 -2.04
N SER A 170 -16.08 -3.19 -2.83
CA SER A 170 -15.23 -4.12 -3.57
C SER A 170 -13.84 -3.52 -3.82
N PRO A 171 -12.75 -4.32 -3.84
CA PRO A 171 -12.73 -5.75 -3.51
C PRO A 171 -13.00 -6.02 -2.02
N THR A 172 -13.26 -7.27 -1.67
CA THR A 172 -13.38 -7.72 -0.28
C THR A 172 -12.21 -8.61 0.12
N LEU A 173 -11.86 -8.57 1.40
CA LEU A 173 -10.84 -9.42 2.00
C LEU A 173 -11.23 -10.89 1.91
N GLN A 174 -10.27 -11.73 1.56
CA GLN A 174 -10.26 -13.17 1.79
C GLN A 174 -9.18 -13.47 2.83
N PHE A 175 -9.55 -14.14 3.91
CA PHE A 175 -8.61 -14.46 4.99
C PHE A 175 -7.54 -15.46 4.52
N GLY A 176 -6.32 -15.30 5.01
CA GLY A 176 -5.18 -16.17 4.68
C GLY A 176 -4.53 -15.88 3.31
N GLU A 177 -5.09 -14.96 2.52
CA GLU A 177 -4.54 -14.57 1.22
C GLU A 177 -3.59 -13.38 1.32
N TRP A 178 -2.51 -13.41 0.54
CA TRP A 178 -1.60 -12.28 0.40
C TRP A 178 -2.10 -11.29 -0.65
N TYR A 179 -2.14 -10.02 -0.27
CA TYR A 179 -2.46 -8.90 -1.15
C TYR A 179 -1.25 -7.99 -1.32
N ASN A 180 -0.96 -7.61 -2.57
CA ASN A 180 0.04 -6.60 -2.88
C ASN A 180 -0.60 -5.22 -2.81
N PHE A 181 -0.30 -4.48 -1.76
CA PHE A 181 -0.74 -3.11 -1.60
C PHE A 181 0.31 -2.17 -2.19
N ARG A 182 -0.18 -1.10 -2.81
CA ARG A 182 0.63 0.06 -3.20
C ARG A 182 -0.15 1.31 -2.86
N ILE A 183 0.43 2.20 -2.08
CA ILE A 183 -0.17 3.48 -1.71
C ILE A 183 0.78 4.58 -2.17
N GLU A 184 0.29 5.49 -3.00
CA GLU A 184 0.99 6.72 -3.38
C GLU A 184 0.36 7.90 -2.66
N VAL A 185 1.20 8.76 -2.10
CA VAL A 185 0.78 9.97 -1.41
C VAL A 185 1.62 11.16 -1.88
N LEU A 186 0.96 12.16 -2.45
CA LEU A 186 1.60 13.32 -3.09
C LEU A 186 1.04 14.61 -2.50
N ASN A 187 1.92 15.51 -2.06
CA ASN A 187 1.53 16.89 -1.77
C ASN A 187 1.24 17.61 -3.09
N MET A 188 0.12 18.31 -3.11
CA MET A 188 -0.35 19.14 -4.21
C MET A 188 -0.29 20.61 -3.80
N ASN A 189 -0.67 21.50 -4.72
CA ASN A 189 -0.83 22.92 -4.42
C ASN A 189 -1.90 23.13 -3.32
N ASN A 190 -1.83 24.27 -2.62
CA ASN A 190 -2.78 24.65 -1.57
C ASN A 190 -2.89 23.62 -0.43
N ASN A 191 -1.79 22.93 -0.10
CA ASN A 191 -1.73 21.92 0.96
C ASN A 191 -2.68 20.72 0.77
N ALA A 192 -3.18 20.48 -0.45
CA ALA A 192 -3.95 19.28 -0.73
C ALA A 192 -3.04 18.05 -0.84
N VAL A 193 -3.58 16.85 -0.59
CA VAL A 193 -2.86 15.58 -0.68
C VAL A 193 -3.60 14.63 -1.63
N LYS A 194 -2.91 14.19 -2.68
CA LYS A 194 -3.42 13.17 -3.60
C LYS A 194 -3.03 11.78 -3.09
N ILE A 195 -4.02 10.92 -2.93
CA ILE A 195 -3.85 9.54 -2.44
C ILE A 195 -4.37 8.58 -3.50
N ARG A 196 -3.53 7.63 -3.91
CA ARG A 196 -3.94 6.53 -4.79
C ARG A 196 -3.55 5.20 -4.17
N VAL A 197 -4.48 4.26 -4.18
CA VAL A 197 -4.26 2.91 -3.63
C VAL A 197 -4.52 1.87 -4.69
N TRP A 198 -3.61 0.91 -4.80
CA TRP A 198 -3.77 -0.29 -5.62
C TRP A 198 -3.74 -1.54 -4.74
N ILE A 199 -4.60 -2.49 -5.09
CA ILE A 199 -4.55 -3.86 -4.60
C ILE A 199 -4.30 -4.76 -5.80
N ASN A 200 -3.26 -5.59 -5.74
CA ASN A 200 -2.89 -6.54 -6.80
C ASN A 200 -2.82 -5.87 -8.19
N GLY A 201 -2.24 -4.66 -8.23
CA GLY A 201 -2.06 -3.88 -9.45
C GLY A 201 -3.31 -3.12 -9.95
N LYS A 202 -4.49 -3.32 -9.36
CA LYS A 202 -5.73 -2.61 -9.73
C LYS A 202 -5.95 -1.42 -8.79
N ILE A 203 -6.26 -0.25 -9.36
CA ILE A 203 -6.58 0.93 -8.56
C ILE A 203 -7.92 0.73 -7.85
N VAL A 204 -7.96 0.99 -6.54
CA VAL A 204 -9.16 0.87 -5.70
C VAL A 204 -9.50 2.17 -5.00
N VAL A 205 -8.56 3.11 -4.92
CA VAL A 205 -8.77 4.46 -4.40
C VAL A 205 -8.02 5.46 -5.29
N ASP A 206 -8.70 6.56 -5.62
CA ASP A 206 -8.11 7.73 -6.27
C ASP A 206 -8.73 9.01 -5.67
N TYR A 207 -8.16 9.49 -4.57
CA TYR A 207 -8.76 10.51 -3.71
C TYR A 207 -7.88 11.77 -3.63
N LEU A 208 -8.50 12.94 -3.47
CA LEU A 208 -7.83 14.21 -3.22
C LEU A 208 -8.37 14.79 -1.92
N ASP A 209 -7.55 14.83 -0.89
CA ASP A 209 -7.87 15.48 0.39
C ASP A 209 -7.42 16.95 0.32
N THR A 210 -8.36 17.89 0.37
CA THR A 210 -8.09 19.33 0.32
C THR A 210 -8.09 19.98 1.71
N GLU A 211 -8.40 19.23 2.76
CA GLU A 211 -8.60 19.76 4.12
C GLU A 211 -7.70 19.02 5.10
N THR A 212 -6.38 19.18 4.96
CA THR A 212 -5.40 18.40 5.75
C THR A 212 -4.13 19.16 6.12
N THR A 213 -3.54 18.76 7.24
CA THR A 213 -2.21 19.10 7.75
C THR A 213 -1.22 17.93 7.66
N LEU A 214 -1.65 16.74 7.21
CA LEU A 214 -0.85 15.51 7.06
C LEU A 214 0.11 15.56 5.83
N LEU A 215 0.99 16.57 5.82
CA LEU A 215 1.88 16.89 4.69
C LEU A 215 3.23 16.19 4.72
N TYR A 216 3.49 15.36 5.74
CA TYR A 216 4.68 14.52 5.91
C TYR A 216 4.40 13.42 6.94
N GLY A 217 5.23 12.38 6.95
CA GLY A 217 5.21 11.34 7.97
C GLY A 217 5.68 9.99 7.43
N GLY A 218 6.00 9.08 8.34
CA GLY A 218 6.40 7.73 8.01
C GLY A 218 5.21 6.82 7.74
N ILE A 219 5.39 5.53 8.03
CA ILE A 219 4.34 4.51 7.92
C ILE A 219 4.20 3.77 9.25
N ALA A 220 3.04 3.19 9.50
CA ALA A 220 2.86 2.24 10.58
C ALA A 220 1.95 1.09 10.15
N LEU A 221 2.21 -0.06 10.75
CA LEU A 221 1.44 -1.27 10.60
C LEU A 221 0.58 -1.40 11.85
N TYR A 222 -0.72 -1.57 11.66
CA TYR A 222 -1.69 -1.62 12.75
C TYR A 222 -2.66 -2.79 12.52
N VAL A 223 -3.11 -3.38 13.62
CA VAL A 223 -4.19 -4.37 13.63
C VAL A 223 -5.13 -4.06 14.79
N GLU A 224 -6.40 -4.35 14.58
CA GLU A 224 -7.42 -4.33 15.62
C GLU A 224 -8.14 -5.68 15.61
N ASP A 225 -8.23 -6.31 16.79
CA ASP A 225 -8.87 -7.62 17.02
C ASP A 225 -8.63 -8.63 15.90
N SER A 226 -7.38 -8.73 15.43
CA SER A 226 -7.01 -9.59 14.31
C SER A 226 -5.55 -10.03 14.40
N VAL A 227 -5.24 -11.06 13.62
CA VAL A 227 -3.88 -11.51 13.35
C VAL A 227 -3.57 -11.20 11.90
N SER A 228 -2.52 -10.43 11.65
CA SER A 228 -2.10 -10.10 10.28
C SER A 228 -0.60 -10.15 10.10
N ALA A 229 -0.18 -10.58 8.91
CA ALA A 229 1.20 -10.63 8.47
C ALA A 229 1.48 -9.56 7.41
N PHE A 230 2.69 -9.02 7.46
CA PHE A 230 3.21 -7.99 6.55
C PHE A 230 4.57 -8.44 6.03
N ASP A 231 4.86 -8.11 4.78
CA ASP A 231 6.13 -8.51 4.15
C ASP A 231 6.47 -7.56 2.98
N ASP A 232 7.71 -7.61 2.51
CA ASP A 232 8.24 -6.82 1.37
C ASP A 232 7.87 -5.33 1.43
N VAL A 233 8.09 -4.69 2.59
CA VAL A 233 7.83 -3.27 2.77
C VAL A 233 8.88 -2.47 2.00
N ILE A 234 8.45 -1.69 1.02
CA ILE A 234 9.31 -0.83 0.21
C ILE A 234 8.72 0.57 0.19
N VAL A 235 9.52 1.56 0.57
CA VAL A 235 9.17 2.98 0.46
C VAL A 235 10.09 3.65 -0.55
N GLU A 236 9.51 4.30 -1.54
CA GLU A 236 10.21 5.01 -2.61
C GLU A 236 9.79 6.47 -2.64
N LYS A 237 10.73 7.37 -2.84
CA LYS A 237 10.43 8.77 -3.20
C LYS A 237 9.85 8.81 -4.61
N ILE A 238 8.77 9.58 -4.80
CA ILE A 238 8.10 9.81 -6.09
C ILE A 238 7.86 11.29 -6.35
#